data_AF-A0A0D2LNI6-F1
#
_entry.id   AF-A0A0D2LNI6-F1
#
_cell.length_a   1.000
_cell.length_b   1.000
_cell.length_c   1.000
_cell.angle_alpha   90.00
_cell.angle_beta   90.00
_cell.angle_gamma   90.00
#
_symmetry.space_group_name_H-M   'P 1'
#
loop_
_entity.id
_entity.type
_entity.pdbx_description
1 polymer ?
#
loop_
_entity_poly.entity_id
_entity_poly.type
_entity_poly.pdbx_seq_one_letter_code
_entity_poly.pdbx_strand_id
1 'polypeptide(L)'
;HTGQLSKAPFAPGNQAAVPASWLVAPRGFCPSSGWLIRKVDITAAGGGTKITFPGKGDERPGLPPADLQFVVEEAPHPRFMRQGDDLHTTVRVPLVSALCGGDASASVETLDGRTLKFPLPAMTSFTVKKIIQGEGMPISKQPGKKGNLVVSIEAAFPKGLTAAQKAALKQALPATA
;
A
#
# COMPACT_ATOMS: atom_id res chain seq x y z
N HIS A 1 5.07 24.37 17.36
CA HIS A 1 5.66 24.11 16.04
C HIS A 1 5.21 22.74 15.53
N THR A 2 4.97 22.57 14.23
CA THR A 2 4.52 21.28 13.65
C THR A 2 5.73 20.39 13.37
N GLY A 3 5.77 19.19 13.95
CA GLY A 3 6.78 18.18 13.66
C GLY A 3 6.30 17.28 12.53
N GLN A 4 7.16 16.95 11.57
CA GLN A 4 6.82 16.00 10.51
C GLN A 4 7.32 14.62 10.91
N LEU A 5 6.43 13.62 11.01
CA LEU A 5 6.87 12.22 11.11
C LEU A 5 7.42 11.83 9.75
N SER A 6 8.63 11.26 9.70
CA SER A 6 9.15 10.76 8.43
C SER A 6 8.32 9.55 7.96
N LYS A 7 8.25 9.41 6.63
CA LYS A 7 7.43 8.42 5.91
C LYS A 7 7.66 7.00 6.43
N ALA A 8 6.65 6.41 7.07
CA ALA A 8 6.69 5.02 7.49
C ALA A 8 6.09 4.10 6.40
N PRO A 9 6.70 2.95 6.07
CA PRO A 9 6.08 1.95 5.20
C PRO A 9 4.84 1.35 5.87
N PHE A 10 3.93 0.86 5.03
CA PHE A 10 2.75 0.11 5.48
C PHE A 10 3.17 -1.10 6.32
N ALA A 11 2.82 -1.10 7.61
CA ALA A 11 2.98 -2.25 8.48
C ALA A 11 1.64 -3.01 8.57
N PRO A 12 1.59 -4.30 8.22
CA PRO A 12 0.43 -5.13 8.46
C PRO A 12 0.39 -5.56 9.93
N GLY A 13 -0.66 -5.15 10.64
CA GLY A 13 -0.89 -5.49 12.04
C GLY A 13 -1.06 -4.26 12.91
N ASN A 14 -1.67 -4.46 14.08
CA ASN A 14 -1.93 -3.43 15.11
C ASN A 14 -0.65 -2.82 15.75
N GLN A 15 0.51 -2.94 15.11
CA GLN A 15 1.79 -2.48 15.62
C GLN A 15 2.65 -1.97 14.46
N ALA A 16 2.33 -0.76 13.98
CA ALA A 16 3.33 0.04 13.29
C ALA A 16 4.23 0.67 14.36
N ALA A 17 5.21 -0.09 14.86
CA ALA A 17 6.25 0.49 15.69
C ALA A 17 7.12 1.37 14.80
N VAL A 18 6.95 2.70 14.89
CA VAL A 18 7.89 3.63 14.27
C VAL A 18 9.17 3.57 15.10
N PRO A 19 10.28 3.01 14.61
CA PRO A 19 11.51 2.97 15.39
C PRO A 19 12.00 4.40 15.63
N ALA A 20 12.59 4.64 16.79
CA ALA A 20 13.06 5.96 17.25
C ALA A 20 13.87 6.74 16.21
N SER A 21 14.61 6.02 15.37
CA SER A 21 15.47 6.54 14.30
C SER A 21 14.71 7.21 13.16
N TRP A 22 13.37 7.12 13.11
CA TRP A 22 12.53 7.60 12.02
C TRP A 22 11.74 8.87 12.42
N LEU A 23 11.96 9.38 13.63
CA LEU A 23 11.52 10.71 14.04
C LEU A 23 12.59 11.73 13.65
N VAL A 24 12.38 12.48 12.57
CA VAL A 24 13.23 13.63 12.25
C VAL A 24 12.77 14.79 13.12
N ALA A 25 13.55 15.12 14.14
CA ALA A 25 13.31 16.33 14.92
C ALA A 25 13.46 17.57 14.01
N PRO A 26 12.57 18.58 14.10
CA PRO A 26 12.74 19.82 13.36
C PRO A 26 14.08 20.50 13.73
N ARG A 27 14.71 21.17 12.75
CA ARG A 27 15.98 21.91 12.95
C ARG A 27 15.78 22.97 14.04
N GLY A 28 16.60 22.92 15.09
CA GLY A 28 16.51 23.79 16.28
C GLY A 28 16.47 23.05 17.62
N PHE A 29 16.53 21.72 17.60
CA PHE A 29 16.43 20.88 18.79
C PHE A 29 17.74 20.82 19.59
N CYS A 30 17.71 21.27 20.85
CA CYS A 30 18.88 21.29 21.74
C CYS A 30 19.08 19.91 22.40
N PRO A 31 20.26 19.28 22.31
CA PRO A 31 20.47 17.87 22.69
C PRO A 31 20.70 17.62 24.20
N SER A 32 20.56 18.62 25.07
CA SER A 32 20.97 18.51 26.48
C SER A 32 19.92 17.93 27.44
N SER A 33 18.67 17.75 27.02
CA SER A 33 17.63 17.09 27.83
C SER A 33 17.38 15.69 27.27
N GLY A 34 17.71 14.64 28.03
CA GLY A 34 17.49 13.26 27.60
C GLY A 34 16.01 13.00 27.29
N TRP A 35 15.68 12.81 26.01
CA TRP A 35 14.30 12.55 25.59
C TRP A 35 13.95 11.07 25.70
N LEU A 36 12.82 10.77 26.36
CA LEU A 36 12.16 9.47 26.26
C LEU A 36 11.57 9.33 24.86
N ILE A 37 12.16 8.47 24.04
CA ILE A 37 11.54 7.97 22.82
C ILE A 37 10.25 7.25 23.25
N ARG A 38 9.09 7.88 23.06
CA ARG A 38 7.80 7.21 23.24
C ARG A 38 7.41 6.55 21.93
N LYS A 39 7.19 5.23 21.98
CA LYS A 39 6.58 4.49 20.87
C LYS A 39 5.19 5.09 20.64
N VAL A 40 4.95 5.58 19.43
CA VAL A 40 3.62 6.00 18.99
C VAL A 40 3.07 4.86 18.17
N ASP A 41 2.06 4.18 18.70
CA ASP A 41 1.34 3.14 17.95
C ASP A 41 0.39 3.83 16.97
N ILE A 42 0.80 3.88 15.70
CA ILE A 42 -0.04 4.38 14.62
C ILE A 42 -0.91 3.23 14.13
N THR A 43 -1.99 2.96 14.85
CA THR A 43 -2.93 1.90 14.48
C THR A 43 -3.92 2.44 13.43
N ALA A 44 -3.82 1.93 12.20
CA ALA A 44 -4.81 2.12 11.13
C ALA A 44 -5.11 3.58 10.68
N ALA A 45 -4.21 4.53 10.98
CA ALA A 45 -4.38 5.91 10.56
C ALA A 45 -4.26 6.05 9.02
N GLY A 46 -5.20 6.77 8.40
CA GLY A 46 -5.08 7.19 7.01
C GLY A 46 -4.03 8.30 6.87
N GLY A 47 -3.44 8.45 5.67
CA GLY A 47 -2.63 9.63 5.35
C GLY A 47 -3.34 10.93 5.73
N GLY A 48 -2.61 11.85 6.34
CA GLY A 48 -3.12 13.13 6.83
C GLY A 48 -3.68 13.11 8.25
N THR A 49 -3.65 11.97 8.96
CA THR A 49 -4.05 11.91 10.37
C THR A 49 -3.14 12.78 11.24
N LYS A 50 -3.74 13.64 12.04
CA LYS A 50 -3.04 14.54 12.97
C LYS A 50 -3.02 13.91 14.36
N ILE A 51 -1.83 13.67 14.89
CA ILE A 51 -1.63 13.19 16.25
C ILE A 51 -1.11 14.36 17.07
N THR A 52 -1.88 14.81 18.06
CA THR A 52 -1.52 15.92 18.93
C THR A 52 -1.07 15.39 20.30
N PHE A 53 0.13 15.78 20.72
CA PHE A 53 0.66 15.52 22.05
C PHE A 53 0.63 16.83 22.86
N PRO A 54 -0.29 16.94 23.85
CA PRO A 54 -0.46 18.18 24.59
C PRO A 54 0.74 18.46 25.50
N GLY A 55 1.21 19.71 25.51
CA GLY A 55 2.32 20.16 26.37
C GLY A 55 3.67 19.47 26.11
N LYS A 56 3.90 18.99 24.89
CA LYS A 56 5.14 18.31 24.45
C LYS A 56 5.89 19.04 23.34
N GLY A 57 5.44 20.25 22.99
CA GLY A 57 6.11 21.17 22.08
C GLY A 57 7.12 22.05 22.80
N ASP A 58 7.49 23.15 22.15
CA ASP A 58 8.52 24.05 22.65
C ASP A 58 8.13 24.69 23.99
N GLU A 59 9.07 24.69 24.92
CA GLU A 59 8.93 25.29 26.24
C GLU A 59 9.59 26.68 26.25
N ARG A 60 8.90 27.67 26.83
CA ARG A 60 9.45 29.02 27.04
C ARG A 60 9.32 29.39 28.52
N PRO A 61 10.33 30.05 29.13
CA PRO A 61 10.26 30.47 30.52
C PRO A 61 9.00 31.32 30.78
N GLY A 62 8.16 30.89 31.73
CA GLY A 62 6.95 31.62 32.12
C GLY A 62 5.70 31.33 31.29
N LEU A 63 5.75 30.44 30.29
CA LEU A 63 4.56 30.00 29.53
C LEU A 63 4.37 28.48 29.65
N PRO A 64 3.11 27.99 29.59
CA PRO A 64 2.86 26.56 29.48
C PRO A 64 3.47 26.01 28.17
N PRO A 65 3.98 24.77 28.18
CA PRO A 65 4.58 24.16 26.99
C PRO A 65 3.58 24.08 25.84
N ALA A 66 4.05 24.31 24.61
CA ALA A 66 3.21 24.22 23.42
C ALA A 66 2.76 22.78 23.13
N ASP A 67 1.79 22.62 22.24
CA ASP A 67 1.39 21.30 21.75
C ASP A 67 2.27 20.86 20.57
N LEU A 68 2.60 19.57 20.55
CA LEU A 68 3.33 18.95 19.44
C LEU A 68 2.36 18.19 18.55
N GLN A 69 2.19 18.65 17.32
CA GLN A 69 1.34 17.99 16.34
C GLN A 69 2.20 17.28 15.30
N PHE A 70 1.91 16.00 15.09
CA PHE A 70 2.45 15.21 14.00
C PHE A 70 1.39 14.95 12.94
N VAL A 71 1.80 15.02 11.68
CA VAL A 71 0.97 14.62 10.54
C VAL A 71 1.55 13.31 10.00
N VAL A 72 0.71 12.29 9.89
CA VAL A 72 1.10 11.00 9.29
C VAL A 72 1.05 11.14 7.78
N GLU A 73 2.18 10.87 7.12
CA GLU A 73 2.25 10.77 5.66
C GLU A 73 2.50 9.33 5.22
N GLU A 74 1.80 8.91 4.18
CA GLU A 74 1.95 7.57 3.61
C GLU A 74 3.17 7.50 2.69
N ALA A 75 4.04 6.52 2.94
CA ALA A 75 5.16 6.23 2.06
C ALA A 75 4.66 5.51 0.78
N PRO A 76 5.13 5.91 -0.42
CA PRO A 76 4.83 5.14 -1.63
C PRO A 76 5.41 3.74 -1.52
N HIS A 77 4.61 2.72 -1.84
CA HIS A 77 5.04 1.31 -1.83
C HIS A 77 5.15 0.80 -3.28
N PRO A 78 6.16 -0.01 -3.63
CA PRO A 78 6.40 -0.42 -5.02
C PRO A 78 5.27 -1.29 -5.62
N ARG A 79 4.55 -2.04 -4.78
CA ARG A 79 3.51 -2.99 -5.24
C ARG A 79 2.08 -2.57 -4.91
N PHE A 80 1.91 -1.66 -3.96
CA PHE A 80 0.61 -1.37 -3.36
C PHE A 80 0.37 0.13 -3.35
N MET A 81 -0.83 0.51 -3.75
CA MET A 81 -1.31 1.87 -3.65
C MET A 81 -2.55 1.84 -2.77
N ARG A 82 -2.52 2.56 -1.65
CA ARG A 82 -3.69 2.69 -0.79
C ARG A 82 -4.65 3.72 -1.38
N GLN A 83 -5.93 3.39 -1.41
CA GLN A 83 -7.00 4.30 -1.77
C GLN A 83 -8.08 4.22 -0.69
N GLY A 84 -7.99 5.10 0.31
CA GLY A 84 -8.86 5.05 1.49
C GLY A 84 -8.58 3.80 2.33
N ASP A 85 -9.57 2.91 2.44
CA ASP A 85 -9.45 1.64 3.17
C ASP A 85 -9.05 0.46 2.25
N ASP A 86 -9.11 0.65 0.94
CA ASP A 86 -8.81 -0.37 -0.06
C ASP A 86 -7.33 -0.31 -0.50
N LEU A 87 -6.80 -1.46 -0.87
CA LEU A 87 -5.47 -1.60 -1.45
C LEU A 87 -5.58 -1.93 -2.93
N HIS A 88 -4.83 -1.20 -3.75
CA HIS A 88 -4.73 -1.44 -5.18
C HIS A 88 -3.38 -2.05 -5.50
N THR A 89 -3.39 -3.09 -6.32
CA THR A 89 -2.17 -3.70 -6.87
C THR A 89 -2.38 -4.08 -8.32
N THR A 90 -1.28 -4.18 -9.06
CA THR A 90 -1.28 -4.56 -10.46
C THR A 90 -0.51 -5.86 -10.63
N VAL A 91 -1.16 -6.87 -11.20
CA VAL A 91 -0.56 -8.18 -11.48
C VAL A 91 -0.42 -8.33 -12.98
N ARG A 92 0.79 -8.65 -13.41
CA ARG A 92 1.10 -8.93 -14.81
C ARG A 92 0.98 -10.43 -15.06
N VAL A 93 0.13 -10.79 -16.00
CA VAL A 93 -0.08 -12.17 -16.44
C VAL A 93 0.38 -12.34 -17.88
N PRO A 94 0.95 -13.48 -18.28
CA PRO A 94 1.36 -13.69 -19.66
C PRO A 94 0.15 -13.69 -20.60
N LEU A 95 0.32 -13.16 -21.81
CA LEU A 95 -0.75 -13.04 -22.80
C LEU A 95 -1.52 -14.35 -23.05
N VAL A 96 -0.82 -15.48 -23.09
CA VAL A 96 -1.44 -16.80 -23.27
C VAL A 96 -2.44 -17.11 -22.15
N SER A 97 -2.08 -16.85 -20.90
CA SER A 97 -2.98 -17.06 -19.75
C SER A 97 -4.14 -16.06 -19.72
N ALA A 98 -3.94 -14.85 -20.25
CA ALA A 98 -5.01 -13.84 -20.34
C ALA A 98 -6.07 -14.19 -21.41
N LEU A 99 -5.65 -14.85 -22.50
CA LEU A 99 -6.52 -15.24 -23.63
C LEU A 99 -7.19 -16.61 -23.44
N CYS A 100 -6.47 -17.58 -22.86
CA CYS A 100 -6.92 -18.97 -22.75
C CYS A 100 -7.39 -19.34 -21.34
N GLY A 101 -7.73 -18.35 -20.50
CA GLY A 101 -7.77 -18.39 -19.03
C GLY A 101 -8.75 -19.36 -18.33
N GLY A 102 -8.90 -20.60 -18.80
CA GLY A 102 -9.74 -21.63 -18.17
C GLY A 102 -9.15 -22.20 -16.87
N ASP A 103 -7.83 -22.46 -16.83
CA ASP A 103 -7.16 -23.15 -15.71
C ASP A 103 -6.03 -22.33 -15.07
N ALA A 104 -5.82 -21.09 -15.51
CA ALA A 104 -4.74 -20.25 -15.02
C ALA A 104 -5.12 -19.60 -13.67
N SER A 105 -4.27 -19.78 -12.67
CA SER A 105 -4.35 -19.06 -11.39
C SER A 105 -3.25 -18.01 -11.30
N ALA A 106 -3.58 -16.85 -10.75
CA ALA A 106 -2.63 -15.81 -10.42
C ALA A 106 -2.46 -15.72 -8.91
N SER A 107 -1.29 -15.25 -8.47
CA SER A 107 -0.97 -15.09 -7.06
C SER A 107 -0.50 -13.67 -6.74
N VAL A 108 -0.90 -13.16 -5.58
CA VAL A 108 -0.43 -11.90 -5.01
C VAL A 108 0.13 -12.16 -3.63
N GLU A 109 1.32 -11.63 -3.36
CA GLU A 109 1.87 -11.55 -2.01
C GLU A 109 1.24 -10.37 -1.28
N THR A 110 0.53 -10.63 -0.18
CA THR A 110 -0.04 -9.59 0.67
C THR A 110 1.05 -8.88 1.49
N LEU A 111 0.68 -7.77 2.12
CA LEU A 111 1.57 -7.09 3.07
C LEU A 111 2.00 -8.02 4.21
N ASP A 112 1.08 -8.88 4.69
CA ASP A 112 1.30 -9.87 5.75
C ASP A 112 2.30 -10.99 5.35
N GLY A 113 2.82 -10.98 4.12
CA GLY A 113 3.73 -11.99 3.58
C GLY A 113 3.04 -13.28 3.13
N ARG A 114 1.70 -13.31 3.10
CA ARG A 114 0.92 -14.47 2.64
C ARG A 114 0.76 -14.41 1.13
N THR A 115 0.74 -15.57 0.49
CA THR A 115 0.44 -15.67 -0.94
C THR A 115 -1.03 -16.01 -1.14
N LEU A 116 -1.79 -15.07 -1.70
CA LEU A 116 -3.19 -15.29 -2.09
C LEU A 116 -3.24 -15.75 -3.55
N LYS A 117 -3.82 -16.93 -3.79
CA LYS A 117 -4.10 -17.42 -5.14
C LYS A 117 -5.56 -17.16 -5.49
N PHE A 118 -5.80 -16.66 -6.71
CA PHE A 118 -7.14 -16.44 -7.22
C PHE A 118 -7.26 -16.91 -8.67
N PRO A 119 -8.45 -17.39 -9.08
CA PRO A 119 -8.69 -17.80 -10.45
C PRO A 119 -8.73 -16.57 -11.36
N LEU A 120 -8.11 -16.68 -12.54
CA LEU A 120 -8.23 -15.68 -13.60
C LEU A 120 -9.55 -15.90 -14.36
N PRO A 121 -10.23 -14.82 -14.77
CA PRO A 121 -11.38 -14.96 -15.66
C PRO A 121 -10.94 -15.41 -17.06
N ALA A 122 -11.81 -16.18 -17.74
CA ALA A 122 -11.52 -16.84 -19.01
C ALA A 122 -10.98 -15.92 -20.12
N MET A 123 -11.45 -14.66 -20.15
CA MET A 123 -10.89 -13.60 -20.98
C MET A 123 -10.64 -12.38 -20.12
N THR A 124 -9.35 -12.06 -19.94
CA THR A 124 -8.95 -10.91 -19.14
C THR A 124 -8.41 -9.81 -20.05
N SER A 125 -9.14 -8.70 -20.15
CA SER A 125 -8.63 -7.47 -20.77
C SER A 125 -7.91 -6.61 -19.74
N PHE A 126 -7.15 -5.61 -20.22
CA PHE A 126 -6.41 -4.65 -19.38
C PHE A 126 -7.27 -3.91 -18.34
N THR A 127 -8.59 -3.86 -18.55
CA THR A 127 -9.52 -3.09 -17.70
C THR A 127 -10.14 -3.95 -16.59
N VAL A 128 -9.94 -5.26 -16.60
CA VAL A 128 -10.58 -6.16 -15.62
C VAL A 128 -9.90 -6.01 -14.26
N LYS A 129 -10.71 -5.70 -13.24
CA LYS A 129 -10.29 -5.65 -11.84
C LYS A 129 -10.92 -6.82 -11.09
N LYS A 130 -10.10 -7.56 -10.34
CA LYS A 130 -10.55 -8.57 -9.40
C LYS A 130 -10.56 -7.97 -8.00
N ILE A 131 -11.70 -8.08 -7.31
CA ILE A 131 -11.84 -7.63 -5.92
C ILE A 131 -11.72 -8.86 -5.02
N ILE A 132 -10.79 -8.82 -4.07
CA ILE A 132 -10.63 -9.81 -3.00
C ILE A 132 -11.06 -9.12 -1.71
N GLN A 133 -12.17 -9.61 -1.14
CA GLN A 133 -12.79 -8.99 0.03
C GLN A 133 -11.97 -9.27 1.29
N GLY A 134 -11.83 -8.26 2.15
CA GLY A 134 -11.19 -8.40 3.47
C GLY A 134 -9.65 -8.44 3.47
N GLU A 135 -9.02 -8.18 2.33
CA GLU A 135 -7.55 -8.18 2.16
C GLU A 135 -6.96 -6.76 1.99
N GLY A 136 -7.74 -5.73 2.29
CA GLY A 136 -7.30 -4.33 2.31
C GLY A 136 -6.74 -3.88 3.66
N MET A 137 -6.79 -2.57 3.90
CA MET A 137 -6.30 -1.97 5.15
C MET A 137 -7.33 -2.10 6.28
N PRO A 138 -6.88 -2.16 7.55
CA PRO A 138 -7.80 -2.12 8.69
C PRO A 138 -8.59 -0.81 8.74
N ILE A 139 -9.89 -0.91 8.98
CA ILE A 139 -10.80 0.25 9.02
C ILE A 139 -10.80 0.81 10.45
N SER A 140 -10.26 2.03 10.63
CA SER A 140 -10.16 2.68 11.96
C SER A 140 -11.49 2.74 12.73
N LYS A 141 -12.61 2.91 12.02
CA LYS A 141 -13.95 3.03 12.64
C LYS A 141 -14.55 1.68 13.05
N GLN A 142 -14.05 0.56 12.53
CA GLN A 142 -14.63 -0.76 12.73
C GLN A 142 -13.51 -1.77 13.07
N PRO A 143 -13.18 -1.93 14.36
CA PRO A 143 -12.11 -2.83 14.78
C PRO A 143 -12.40 -4.26 14.32
N GLY A 144 -11.40 -4.90 13.72
CA GLY A 144 -11.50 -6.26 13.17
C GLY A 144 -11.97 -6.35 11.72
N LYS A 145 -12.41 -5.25 11.10
CA LYS A 145 -12.71 -5.21 9.66
C LYS A 145 -11.57 -4.61 8.85
N LYS A 146 -11.39 -5.18 7.66
CA LYS A 146 -10.45 -4.72 6.64
C LYS A 146 -11.23 -4.29 5.40
N GLY A 147 -10.66 -3.36 4.64
CA GLY A 147 -11.11 -3.03 3.29
C GLY A 147 -10.84 -4.17 2.30
N ASN A 148 -10.88 -3.86 1.02
CA ASN A 148 -10.71 -4.81 -0.07
C ASN A 148 -9.34 -4.67 -0.73
N LEU A 149 -8.87 -5.75 -1.34
CA LEU A 149 -7.74 -5.75 -2.26
C LEU A 149 -8.28 -5.76 -3.69
N VAL A 150 -8.03 -4.67 -4.41
CA VAL A 150 -8.38 -4.50 -5.82
C VAL A 150 -7.15 -4.82 -6.67
N VAL A 151 -7.22 -5.95 -7.37
CA VAL A 151 -6.16 -6.44 -8.25
C VAL A 151 -6.51 -6.07 -9.69
N SER A 152 -5.74 -5.16 -10.28
CA SER A 152 -5.78 -4.86 -11.71
C SER A 152 -4.95 -5.89 -12.46
N ILE A 153 -5.53 -6.55 -13.46
CA ILE A 153 -4.82 -7.57 -14.23
C ILE A 153 -4.34 -6.97 -15.55
N GLU A 154 -3.04 -7.01 -15.79
CA GLU A 154 -2.42 -6.53 -17.02
C GLU A 154 -1.84 -7.70 -17.82
N ALA A 155 -2.20 -7.80 -19.10
CA ALA A 155 -1.61 -8.79 -20.00
C ALA A 155 -0.22 -8.33 -20.47
N ALA A 156 0.81 -9.11 -20.16
CA ALA A 156 2.17 -8.88 -20.61
C ALA A 156 2.38 -9.44 -22.01
N PHE A 157 2.64 -8.56 -22.98
CA PHE A 157 3.01 -8.96 -24.33
C PHE A 157 4.46 -9.48 -24.38
N PRO A 158 4.72 -10.55 -25.16
CA PRO A 158 6.08 -11.00 -25.40
C PRO A 158 6.86 -9.95 -26.21
N LYS A 159 8.18 -9.85 -25.99
CA LYS A 159 9.06 -8.87 -26.67
C LYS A 159 9.13 -9.06 -28.19
N GLY A 160 8.79 -10.25 -28.68
CA GLY A 160 8.81 -10.58 -30.10
C GLY A 160 8.16 -11.94 -30.35
N LEU A 161 7.80 -12.17 -31.60
CA LEU A 161 7.18 -13.41 -32.07
C LEU A 161 7.84 -13.85 -33.38
N THR A 162 8.07 -15.14 -33.53
CA THR A 162 8.62 -15.72 -34.77
C THR A 162 7.58 -15.68 -35.89
N ALA A 163 8.02 -15.81 -37.16
CA ALA A 163 7.11 -15.83 -38.30
C ALA A 163 6.07 -16.97 -38.19
N ALA A 164 6.50 -18.15 -37.72
CA ALA A 164 5.61 -19.29 -37.47
C ALA A 164 4.55 -18.99 -36.40
N GLN A 165 4.94 -18.37 -35.27
CA GLN A 165 4.00 -17.99 -34.21
C GLN A 165 2.98 -16.95 -34.69
N LYS A 166 3.42 -15.96 -35.49
CA LYS A 166 2.52 -14.97 -36.08
C LYS A 166 1.51 -15.61 -37.03
N ALA A 167 1.94 -16.57 -37.85
CA ALA A 167 1.04 -17.30 -38.74
C ALA A 167 -0.01 -18.11 -37.94
N ALA A 168 0.42 -18.82 -36.89
CA ALA A 168 -0.48 -19.56 -36.01
C ALA A 168 -1.51 -18.64 -35.31
N LEU A 169 -1.07 -17.48 -34.80
CA LEU A 169 -1.97 -16.52 -34.16
C LEU A 169 -2.99 -15.92 -35.15
N LYS A 170 -2.59 -15.65 -36.40
CA LYS A 170 -3.51 -15.19 -37.45
C LYS A 170 -4.57 -16.24 -37.82
N GLN A 171 -4.27 -17.53 -37.68
CA GLN A 171 -5.23 -18.60 -37.90
C GLN A 171 -6.15 -18.81 -36.68
N ALA A 172 -5.62 -18.65 -35.47
CA ALA A 172 -6.33 -18.95 -34.23
C ALA A 172 -7.24 -17.81 -33.74
N LEU A 173 -6.87 -16.54 -33.98
CA LEU A 173 -7.63 -15.39 -33.53
C LEU A 173 -8.57 -14.89 -34.64
N PRO A 174 -9.84 -14.58 -34.34
CA PRO A 174 -10.72 -13.95 -35.30
C PRO A 174 -10.20 -12.55 -35.63
N ALA A 175 -10.27 -12.14 -36.90
CA ALA A 175 -10.05 -10.75 -37.28
C ALA A 175 -11.23 -9.92 -36.74
N THR A 176 -11.04 -9.27 -35.61
CA THR A 176 -12.01 -8.32 -35.05
C THR A 176 -11.46 -6.90 -35.19
N ALA A 177 -12.36 -5.98 -35.54
CA ALA A 177 -12.07 -4.59 -35.89
C ALA A 177 -11.60 -3.74 -34.69
#